data_AF-A0A9W4NJI9-F1
#
_entry.id   AF-A0A9W4NJI9-F1
#
_cell.length_a   1.000
_cell.length_b   1.000
_cell.length_c   1.000
_cell.angle_alpha   90.00
_cell.angle_beta   90.00
_cell.angle_gamma   90.00
#
_symmetry.space_group_name_H-M   'P 1'
#
loop_
_entity.id
_entity.type
_entity.pdbx_description
1 polymer ?
#
loop_
_entity_poly.entity_id
_entity_poly.type
_entity_poly.pdbx_seq_one_letter_code
_entity_poly.pdbx_strand_id
1 'polypeptide(L)'
;MDDYLDESEDDLLAELGFPDKEIGCRGLWNLHLNGKWYRCYRPEGQITPPHDELTLSTLRTIKHLCDKSNNLEGWEAVPFSSPIHRDLNYIYTVDIDADTFTISLWNELSAPSAVQMNLTKIHEISRINLDMMRKPQYMLSDYTCVSNKAQAKQFETFEIDFGIPTPMNELQERFFTDLAFVWRFYLDDPSTWRYDSPVFRVFCVAFLRLAAWDFEVSFDCNVCNVELPISFASIPLWSYPDADVYWFHGYLVILQDDLEPTAMINGAVSTAKSYVGDSRLSHDDVCLIVISPRHLVFVELSREVALASRGLVLLSNYSGTECSPGFRALARVLTSNCWRKPRAHREKWPVHMPLEVVQMILHELEPRDAVAFSQASFAAEECYYASESQLKNVDVQSFESSIPCCGERTGVTGLQTRGIRCSECYAWQHLECLGPKNYSFDYRYVCMDCEDKACMVPKPGGIHGNRGFGKREGCEVRAEGLVQSLELRLRKPSPPQLPPELQFLGKLVSNVPSHIQYTILFNNSFSGLAYGLDDSC
;
A
#
# COMPACT_ATOMS: atom_id res chain seq x y z
N MET A 1 -8.72 65.35 -7.38
CA MET A 1 -7.62 64.55 -7.99
C MET A 1 -7.83 63.21 -7.35
N ASP A 2 -8.89 62.58 -7.83
CA ASP A 2 -9.59 61.47 -7.20
C ASP A 2 -9.75 60.46 -8.33
N ASP A 3 -8.90 59.44 -8.30
CA ASP A 3 -9.04 58.23 -9.10
C ASP A 3 -8.58 57.09 -8.17
N TYR A 4 -9.51 56.64 -7.33
CA TYR A 4 -9.43 55.31 -6.72
C TYR A 4 -9.97 54.33 -7.77
N LEU A 5 -9.07 53.52 -8.33
CA LEU A 5 -9.45 52.37 -9.13
C LEU A 5 -9.97 51.30 -8.18
N ASP A 6 -11.22 50.94 -8.46
CA ASP A 6 -11.99 49.80 -8.00
C ASP A 6 -11.28 48.52 -8.51
N GLU A 7 -10.42 47.92 -7.70
CA GLU A 7 -9.93 46.56 -7.92
C GLU A 7 -11.01 45.60 -7.40
N SER A 8 -11.80 45.09 -8.34
CA SER A 8 -12.87 44.12 -8.10
C SER A 8 -12.33 42.84 -7.45
N GLU A 9 -13.05 42.32 -6.44
CA GLU A 9 -12.81 41.02 -5.78
C GLU A 9 -12.65 39.83 -6.75
N ASP A 10 -13.04 39.98 -8.02
CA ASP A 10 -12.89 38.99 -9.07
C ASP A 10 -11.42 38.71 -9.45
N ASP A 11 -10.50 39.66 -9.27
CA ASP A 11 -9.08 39.46 -9.62
C ASP A 11 -8.31 38.62 -8.59
N LEU A 12 -8.78 38.55 -7.34
CA LEU A 12 -8.18 37.70 -6.29
C LEU A 12 -8.60 36.22 -6.39
N LEU A 13 -9.68 35.92 -7.11
CA LEU A 13 -10.14 34.54 -7.34
C LEU A 13 -9.42 33.86 -8.51
N ALA A 14 -8.83 34.63 -9.42
CA ALA A 14 -8.06 34.12 -10.55
C ALA A 14 -6.68 33.53 -10.13
N GLU A 15 -6.08 34.00 -9.05
CA GLU A 15 -4.81 33.46 -8.52
C GLU A 15 -4.97 32.11 -7.79
N LEU A 16 -6.20 31.68 -7.49
CA LEU A 16 -6.53 30.37 -6.90
C LEU A 16 -6.83 29.28 -7.93
N GLY A 17 -6.64 29.54 -9.23
CA GLY A 17 -6.66 28.50 -10.25
C GLY A 17 -8.02 27.84 -10.48
N PHE A 18 -9.12 28.57 -10.31
CA PHE A 18 -10.42 28.14 -10.83
C PHE A 18 -10.55 28.58 -12.30
N PRO A 19 -10.55 27.66 -13.28
CA PRO A 19 -10.82 28.04 -14.65
C PRO A 19 -12.33 28.30 -14.83
N ASP A 20 -12.68 29.56 -15.07
CA ASP A 20 -13.93 29.95 -15.71
C ASP A 20 -13.97 29.41 -17.15
N LYS A 21 -14.38 28.15 -17.25
CA LYS A 21 -14.91 27.50 -18.45
C LYS A 21 -15.84 26.41 -17.94
N GLU A 22 -17.03 26.29 -18.51
CA GLU A 22 -17.94 25.16 -18.27
C GLU A 22 -17.24 23.83 -18.58
N ILE A 23 -16.48 23.30 -17.62
CA ILE A 23 -15.92 21.97 -17.64
C ILE A 23 -17.05 21.08 -17.14
N GLY A 24 -17.67 20.32 -18.05
CA GLY A 24 -18.73 19.38 -17.69
C GLY A 24 -18.33 18.55 -16.47
N CYS A 25 -19.20 18.52 -15.46
CA CYS A 25 -18.93 17.85 -14.18
C CYS A 25 -18.59 16.38 -14.43
N ARG A 26 -17.52 15.87 -13.81
CA ARG A 26 -17.06 14.51 -13.98
C ARG A 26 -17.42 13.60 -12.81
N GLY A 27 -17.70 12.34 -13.05
CA GLY A 27 -18.02 11.40 -11.99
C GLY A 27 -18.42 10.02 -12.45
N LEU A 28 -18.78 9.21 -11.47
CA LEU A 28 -18.93 7.77 -11.60
C LEU A 28 -20.07 7.27 -10.73
N TRP A 29 -20.76 6.24 -11.20
CA TRP A 29 -21.78 5.53 -10.44
C TRP A 29 -21.24 4.19 -9.96
N ASN A 30 -21.40 3.88 -8.67
CA ASN A 30 -21.27 2.55 -8.10
C ASN A 30 -22.68 2.02 -7.79
N LEU A 31 -22.90 0.73 -8.04
CA LEU A 31 -24.13 0.02 -7.74
C LEU A 31 -23.79 -1.28 -7.01
N HIS A 32 -24.44 -1.52 -5.86
CA HIS A 32 -24.39 -2.79 -5.16
C HIS A 32 -25.76 -3.46 -5.21
N LEU A 33 -25.79 -4.67 -5.75
CA LEU A 33 -27.00 -5.43 -6.00
C LEU A 33 -26.71 -6.93 -5.90
N ASN A 34 -27.47 -7.65 -5.07
CA ASN A 34 -27.37 -9.10 -4.88
C ASN A 34 -25.96 -9.57 -4.52
N GLY A 35 -25.27 -8.82 -3.64
CA GLY A 35 -23.92 -9.10 -3.17
C GLY A 35 -22.82 -8.83 -4.20
N LYS A 36 -23.11 -8.09 -5.27
CA LYS A 36 -22.16 -7.78 -6.35
C LYS A 36 -22.05 -6.29 -6.59
N TRP A 37 -20.83 -5.84 -6.86
CA TRP A 37 -20.53 -4.46 -7.20
C TRP A 37 -20.46 -4.26 -8.71
N TYR A 38 -20.99 -3.13 -9.13
CA TYR A 38 -20.98 -2.66 -10.51
C TYR A 38 -20.59 -1.19 -10.54
N ARG A 39 -19.96 -0.75 -11.62
CA ARG A 39 -19.70 0.67 -11.88
C ARG A 39 -20.14 1.08 -13.27
N CYS A 40 -20.48 2.36 -13.42
CA CYS A 40 -20.82 2.97 -14.70
C CYS A 40 -20.27 4.39 -14.76
N TYR A 41 -19.60 4.71 -15.87
CA TYR A 41 -19.08 6.04 -16.15
C TYR A 41 -19.05 6.27 -17.67
N ARG A 42 -19.15 7.52 -18.10
CA ARG A 42 -18.90 7.90 -19.51
C ARG A 42 -17.40 8.16 -19.72
N PRO A 43 -16.82 7.89 -20.90
CA PRO A 43 -15.40 8.11 -21.17
C PRO A 43 -14.92 9.55 -20.88
N GLU A 44 -15.77 10.55 -21.07
CA GLU A 44 -15.50 11.96 -20.78
C GLU A 44 -15.74 12.33 -19.30
N GLY A 45 -16.16 11.36 -18.49
CA GLY A 45 -16.53 11.53 -17.08
C GLY A 45 -17.86 12.23 -16.86
N GLN A 46 -18.50 12.79 -17.88
CA GLN A 46 -19.64 13.70 -17.69
C GLN A 46 -20.79 13.08 -16.90
N ILE A 47 -21.02 13.62 -15.70
CA ILE A 47 -22.17 13.39 -14.85
C ILE A 47 -22.84 14.72 -14.54
N THR A 48 -24.06 14.61 -14.06
CA THR A 48 -24.81 15.75 -13.57
C THR A 48 -24.33 16.16 -12.17
N PRO A 49 -24.07 17.46 -11.89
CA PRO A 49 -23.77 17.92 -10.54
C PRO A 49 -24.99 17.83 -9.62
N PRO A 50 -24.79 17.69 -8.31
CA PRO A 50 -25.88 17.56 -7.36
C PRO A 50 -26.69 18.86 -7.15
N HIS A 51 -26.24 20.02 -7.66
CA HIS A 51 -26.78 21.36 -7.34
C HIS A 51 -27.81 21.94 -8.32
N ASP A 52 -28.17 21.25 -9.41
CA ASP A 52 -28.96 21.88 -10.48
C ASP A 52 -30.35 21.27 -10.71
N GLU A 53 -31.19 21.84 -11.60
CA GLU A 53 -32.53 21.31 -12.01
C GLU A 53 -32.51 19.81 -12.39
N LEU A 54 -31.32 19.30 -12.68
CA LEU A 54 -30.99 17.91 -12.94
C LEU A 54 -30.85 17.02 -11.68
N THR A 55 -31.06 17.52 -10.46
CA THR A 55 -31.26 16.69 -9.23
C THR A 55 -32.43 15.71 -9.43
N LEU A 56 -33.43 16.11 -10.22
CA LEU A 56 -34.52 15.23 -10.67
C LEU A 56 -34.03 14.10 -11.58
N SER A 57 -32.97 14.31 -12.35
CA SER A 57 -32.40 13.28 -13.22
C SER A 57 -31.65 12.24 -12.39
N THR A 58 -30.86 12.65 -11.40
CA THR A 58 -30.21 11.76 -10.42
C THR A 58 -31.26 10.94 -9.66
N LEU A 59 -32.32 11.58 -9.17
CA LEU A 59 -33.45 10.90 -8.52
C LEU A 59 -34.18 9.94 -9.47
N ARG A 60 -34.38 10.31 -10.74
CA ARG A 60 -34.96 9.41 -11.76
C ARG A 60 -34.07 8.20 -12.01
N THR A 61 -32.75 8.38 -12.07
CA THR A 61 -31.78 7.30 -12.24
C THR A 61 -31.82 6.36 -11.04
N ILE A 62 -31.80 6.88 -9.81
CA ILE A 62 -31.91 6.07 -8.59
C ILE A 62 -33.22 5.27 -8.61
N LYS A 63 -34.37 5.92 -8.86
CA LYS A 63 -35.67 5.24 -8.97
C LYS A 63 -35.67 4.17 -10.06
N HIS A 64 -35.06 4.45 -11.21
CA HIS A 64 -34.94 3.48 -12.30
C HIS A 64 -34.08 2.26 -11.89
N LEU A 65 -32.98 2.47 -11.17
CA LEU A 65 -32.13 1.38 -10.68
C LEU A 65 -32.86 0.52 -9.65
N CYS A 66 -33.66 1.13 -8.78
CA CYS A 66 -34.51 0.41 -7.82
C CYS A 66 -35.63 -0.37 -8.53
N ASP A 67 -36.32 0.24 -9.50
CA ASP A 67 -37.48 -0.37 -10.18
C ASP A 67 -37.09 -1.41 -11.26
N LYS A 68 -35.93 -1.23 -11.91
CA LYS A 68 -35.41 -2.07 -12.99
C LYS A 68 -33.98 -2.52 -12.73
N SER A 69 -33.73 -3.08 -11.55
CA SER A 69 -32.43 -3.57 -11.11
C SER A 69 -31.77 -4.61 -12.03
N ASN A 70 -32.54 -5.26 -12.91
CA ASN A 70 -32.02 -6.25 -13.87
C ASN A 70 -31.42 -5.63 -15.15
N ASN A 71 -31.59 -4.33 -15.40
CA ASN A 71 -31.07 -3.69 -16.60
C ASN A 71 -29.66 -3.12 -16.36
N LEU A 72 -28.65 -3.97 -16.56
CA LEU A 72 -27.23 -3.64 -16.32
C LEU A 72 -26.47 -3.25 -17.61
N GLU A 73 -27.17 -2.83 -18.67
CA GLU A 73 -26.51 -2.36 -19.89
C GLU A 73 -25.62 -1.12 -19.60
N GLY A 74 -24.35 -1.19 -19.98
CA GLY A 74 -23.36 -0.13 -19.71
C GLY A 74 -22.73 -0.16 -18.32
N TRP A 75 -23.07 -1.15 -17.47
CA TRP A 75 -22.42 -1.38 -16.18
C TRP A 75 -21.32 -2.41 -16.30
N GLU A 76 -20.16 -2.12 -15.71
CA GLU A 76 -19.04 -3.04 -15.57
C GLU A 76 -19.09 -3.70 -14.19
N ALA A 77 -18.99 -5.03 -14.14
CA ALA A 77 -18.90 -5.75 -12.88
C ALA A 77 -17.50 -5.56 -12.28
N VAL A 78 -17.44 -5.24 -10.99
CA VAL A 78 -16.20 -4.92 -10.28
C VAL A 78 -16.18 -5.61 -8.91
N PRO A 79 -15.00 -5.87 -8.33
CA PRO A 79 -14.91 -6.56 -7.03
C PRO A 79 -15.38 -5.70 -5.85
N PHE A 80 -15.33 -4.38 -5.96
CA PHE A 80 -15.72 -3.41 -4.92
C PHE A 80 -15.93 -2.02 -5.52
N SER A 81 -16.49 -1.10 -4.73
CA SER A 81 -16.77 0.28 -5.15
C SER A 81 -15.52 1.07 -5.51
N SER A 82 -15.60 1.89 -6.57
CA SER A 82 -14.56 2.86 -6.91
C SER A 82 -14.56 4.06 -5.94
N PRO A 83 -13.40 4.50 -5.44
CA PRO A 83 -13.25 5.64 -4.55
C PRO A 83 -13.18 6.96 -5.32
N ILE A 84 -13.35 8.08 -4.63
CA ILE A 84 -13.26 9.41 -5.25
C ILE A 84 -11.84 9.66 -5.77
N HIS A 85 -11.73 9.96 -7.07
CA HIS A 85 -10.46 10.24 -7.76
C HIS A 85 -10.31 11.74 -8.00
N ARG A 86 -9.09 12.24 -8.13
CA ARG A 86 -8.81 13.67 -8.43
C ARG A 86 -9.47 14.19 -9.72
N ASP A 87 -9.74 13.29 -10.66
CA ASP A 87 -10.30 13.63 -11.98
C ASP A 87 -11.84 13.59 -11.98
N LEU A 88 -12.45 13.30 -10.82
CA LEU A 88 -13.89 13.20 -10.62
C LEU A 88 -14.34 14.25 -9.60
N ASN A 89 -15.50 14.87 -9.85
CA ASN A 89 -16.14 15.80 -8.92
C ASN A 89 -17.02 15.06 -7.90
N TYR A 90 -17.74 14.02 -8.35
CA TYR A 90 -18.64 13.24 -7.49
C TYR A 90 -18.61 11.75 -7.83
N ILE A 91 -18.87 10.93 -6.81
CA ILE A 91 -19.24 9.53 -6.97
C ILE A 91 -20.57 9.28 -6.32
N TYR A 92 -21.46 8.62 -7.07
CA TYR A 92 -22.77 8.20 -6.60
C TYR A 92 -22.77 6.71 -6.34
N THR A 93 -22.92 6.30 -5.09
CA THR A 93 -23.02 4.89 -4.71
C THR A 93 -24.45 4.56 -4.33
N VAL A 94 -25.09 3.66 -5.08
CA VAL A 94 -26.42 3.13 -4.79
C VAL A 94 -26.25 1.71 -4.28
N ASP A 95 -26.49 1.49 -2.99
CA ASP A 95 -26.48 0.17 -2.38
C ASP A 95 -27.91 -0.28 -2.12
N ILE A 96 -28.43 -1.12 -3.02
CA ILE A 96 -29.80 -1.64 -2.94
C ILE A 96 -29.91 -2.64 -1.79
N ASP A 97 -28.86 -3.44 -1.56
CA ASP A 97 -28.86 -4.47 -0.54
C ASP A 97 -28.83 -3.87 0.88
N ALA A 98 -28.12 -2.75 1.07
CA ALA A 98 -28.07 -2.02 2.33
C ALA A 98 -29.13 -0.91 2.48
N ASP A 99 -29.94 -0.65 1.44
CA ASP A 99 -30.92 0.45 1.40
C ASP A 99 -30.27 1.85 1.58
N THR A 100 -29.10 2.08 0.97
CA THR A 100 -28.35 3.33 1.11
C THR A 100 -27.93 3.97 -0.20
N PHE A 101 -27.87 5.30 -0.19
CA PHE A 101 -27.32 6.12 -1.25
C PHE A 101 -26.24 7.02 -0.67
N THR A 102 -25.05 6.97 -1.25
CA THR A 102 -23.90 7.74 -0.79
C THR A 102 -23.40 8.64 -1.91
N ILE A 103 -23.16 9.90 -1.60
CA ILE A 103 -22.47 10.85 -2.48
C ILE A 103 -21.08 11.10 -1.91
N SER A 104 -20.04 10.68 -2.62
CA SER A 104 -18.65 10.97 -2.27
C SER A 104 -18.11 12.14 -3.09
N LEU A 105 -17.41 13.07 -2.43
CA LEU A 105 -16.80 14.26 -3.03
C LEU A 105 -15.56 14.71 -2.24
N TRP A 106 -14.80 15.64 -2.81
CA TRP A 106 -13.70 16.31 -2.12
C TRP A 106 -14.25 17.43 -1.21
N ASN A 107 -13.83 17.46 0.04
CA ASN A 107 -14.13 18.57 0.94
C ASN A 107 -13.15 19.75 0.76
N GLU A 108 -13.38 20.85 1.48
CA GLU A 108 -12.55 22.07 1.42
C GLU A 108 -11.07 21.83 1.78
N LEU A 109 -10.77 20.77 2.54
CA LEU A 109 -9.41 20.37 2.93
C LEU A 109 -8.78 19.38 1.94
N SER A 110 -9.37 19.21 0.75
CA SER A 110 -8.97 18.20 -0.24
C SER A 110 -8.95 16.77 0.32
N ALA A 111 -9.81 16.49 1.29
CA ALA A 111 -10.00 15.15 1.83
C ALA A 111 -11.30 14.52 1.27
N PRO A 112 -11.29 13.21 1.02
CA PRO A 112 -12.48 12.49 0.58
C PRO A 112 -13.53 12.54 1.69
N SER A 113 -14.74 12.88 1.30
CA SER A 113 -15.89 13.03 2.18
C SER A 113 -17.10 12.36 1.55
N ALA A 114 -17.98 11.82 2.38
CA ALA A 114 -19.17 11.11 1.95
C ALA A 114 -20.41 11.58 2.70
N VAL A 115 -21.53 11.67 2.00
CA VAL A 115 -22.85 11.95 2.56
C VAL A 115 -23.76 10.77 2.25
N GLN A 116 -24.21 10.09 3.29
CA GLN A 116 -25.09 8.91 3.18
C GLN A 116 -26.53 9.27 3.48
N MET A 117 -27.45 8.68 2.70
CA MET A 117 -28.88 8.82 2.81
C MET A 117 -29.52 7.44 2.64
N ASN A 118 -30.74 7.25 3.12
CA ASN A 118 -31.48 6.01 2.96
C ASN A 118 -32.32 6.05 1.67
N LEU A 119 -32.34 4.97 0.88
CA LEU A 119 -33.02 4.95 -0.42
C LEU A 119 -34.55 5.09 -0.27
N THR A 120 -35.17 4.47 0.74
CA THR A 120 -36.61 4.65 0.98
C THR A 120 -36.99 6.11 1.20
N LYS A 121 -36.17 6.88 1.93
CA LYS A 121 -36.39 8.32 2.11
C LYS A 121 -36.24 9.10 0.80
N ILE A 122 -35.30 8.68 -0.06
CA ILE A 122 -35.09 9.30 -1.38
C ILE A 122 -36.29 9.07 -2.31
N HIS A 123 -36.97 7.92 -2.21
CA HIS A 123 -38.18 7.66 -2.99
C HIS A 123 -39.30 8.68 -2.70
N GLU A 124 -39.41 9.10 -1.44
CA GLU A 124 -40.43 10.03 -0.94
C GLU A 124 -40.08 11.51 -1.19
N ILE A 125 -38.80 11.82 -1.41
CA ILE A 125 -38.30 13.18 -1.58
C ILE A 125 -38.37 13.63 -3.05
N SER A 126 -38.79 14.87 -3.28
CA SER A 126 -38.84 15.50 -4.61
C SER A 126 -37.57 16.26 -5.00
N ARG A 127 -36.73 16.64 -4.02
CA ARG A 127 -35.42 17.30 -4.21
C ARG A 127 -34.44 16.95 -3.08
N ILE A 128 -33.20 16.61 -3.42
CA ILE A 128 -32.14 16.39 -2.43
C ILE A 128 -31.74 17.76 -1.85
N ASN A 129 -31.90 17.97 -0.53
CA ASN A 129 -31.48 19.22 0.11
C ASN A 129 -29.98 19.18 0.43
N LEU A 130 -29.22 20.03 -0.25
CA LEU A 130 -27.76 20.09 -0.18
C LEU A 130 -27.24 20.85 1.03
N ASP A 131 -28.09 21.56 1.80
CA ASP A 131 -27.67 22.07 3.12
C ASP A 131 -27.35 20.93 4.10
N MET A 132 -27.81 19.70 3.83
CA MET A 132 -27.35 18.50 4.55
C MET A 132 -25.91 18.08 4.17
N MET A 133 -25.35 18.56 3.06
CA MET A 133 -23.96 18.32 2.67
C MET A 133 -22.94 19.13 3.48
N ARG A 134 -23.35 20.20 4.17
CA ARG A 134 -22.46 21.00 5.04
C ARG A 134 -22.07 20.29 6.34
N LYS A 135 -22.69 19.16 6.65
CA LYS A 135 -22.35 18.30 7.79
C LYS A 135 -22.03 16.88 7.29
N PRO A 136 -20.84 16.66 6.73
CA PRO A 136 -20.39 15.31 6.40
C PRO A 136 -20.49 14.44 7.66
N GLN A 137 -21.34 13.42 7.62
CA GLN A 137 -21.40 12.42 8.67
C GLN A 137 -20.26 11.44 8.41
N TYR A 138 -19.12 11.71 9.02
CA TYR A 138 -18.09 10.69 9.18
C TYR A 138 -18.64 9.64 10.13
N MET A 139 -19.11 8.52 9.58
CA MET A 139 -19.14 7.28 10.32
C MET A 139 -17.74 6.67 10.19
N LEU A 140 -16.76 7.25 10.89
CA LEU A 140 -15.79 6.37 11.52
C LEU A 140 -16.66 5.60 12.50
N SER A 141 -17.13 4.43 12.09
CA SER A 141 -17.88 3.60 13.01
C SER A 141 -16.93 3.39 14.17
N ASP A 142 -17.28 3.94 15.33
CA ASP A 142 -16.87 3.39 16.61
C ASP A 142 -17.46 1.98 16.68
N TYR A 143 -16.98 1.05 15.83
CA TYR A 143 -16.98 -0.36 16.14
C TYR A 143 -15.96 -0.53 17.25
N THR A 144 -16.29 0.04 18.42
CA THR A 144 -15.99 -0.61 19.67
C THR A 144 -16.65 -1.97 19.54
N CYS A 145 -15.89 -2.92 18.98
CA CYS A 145 -16.19 -4.32 19.17
C CYS A 145 -16.41 -4.44 20.68
N VAL A 146 -17.65 -4.73 21.08
CA VAL A 146 -18.01 -5.05 22.45
C VAL A 146 -17.32 -6.38 22.72
N SER A 147 -16.01 -6.31 22.91
CA SER A 147 -15.20 -7.39 23.40
C SER A 147 -15.74 -7.62 24.79
N ASN A 148 -16.39 -8.77 24.96
CA ASN A 148 -16.61 -9.35 26.27
C ASN A 148 -15.34 -9.12 27.07
N LYS A 149 -15.47 -8.51 28.26
CA LYS A 149 -14.37 -8.17 29.17
C LYS A 149 -13.57 -9.44 29.55
N ALA A 150 -12.82 -9.99 28.62
CA ALA A 150 -11.76 -10.92 28.87
C ALA A 150 -10.66 -10.08 29.50
N GLN A 151 -10.20 -10.48 30.68
CA GLN A 151 -9.06 -9.85 31.33
C GLN A 151 -7.92 -9.76 30.31
N ALA A 152 -7.57 -8.54 29.90
CA ALA A 152 -6.45 -8.31 29.00
C ALA A 152 -5.19 -8.85 29.70
N LYS A 153 -4.62 -9.94 29.18
CA LYS A 153 -3.31 -10.39 29.63
C LYS A 153 -2.29 -9.34 29.17
N GLN A 154 -1.41 -8.94 30.08
CA GLN A 154 -0.23 -8.18 29.72
C GLN A 154 0.72 -9.13 28.98
N PHE A 155 1.12 -8.74 27.78
CA PHE A 155 2.16 -9.42 27.03
C PHE A 155 3.52 -8.91 27.48
N GLU A 156 4.51 -9.79 27.53
CA GLU A 156 5.90 -9.37 27.68
C GLU A 156 6.36 -8.69 26.39
N THR A 157 7.24 -7.70 26.55
CA THR A 157 7.76 -6.89 25.43
C THR A 157 8.62 -7.74 24.51
N PHE A 158 8.25 -7.78 23.23
CA PHE A 158 9.05 -8.42 22.19
C PHE A 158 9.81 -7.37 21.35
N GLU A 159 11.14 -7.46 21.32
CA GLU A 159 11.98 -6.59 20.49
C GLU A 159 12.72 -7.42 19.44
N ILE A 160 12.61 -7.02 18.18
CA ILE A 160 13.26 -7.68 17.04
C ILE A 160 14.45 -6.84 16.59
N ASP A 161 15.60 -7.48 16.41
CA ASP A 161 16.77 -6.86 15.78
C ASP A 161 16.73 -7.04 14.26
N PHE A 162 16.23 -6.02 13.57
CA PHE A 162 16.08 -6.01 12.12
C PHE A 162 17.39 -5.93 11.32
N GLY A 163 18.54 -5.75 11.97
CA GLY A 163 19.84 -5.67 11.31
C GLY A 163 19.99 -4.51 10.31
N ILE A 164 21.12 -4.47 9.61
CA ILE A 164 21.47 -3.41 8.65
C ILE A 164 20.68 -3.62 7.32
N PRO A 165 20.13 -2.56 6.68
CA PRO A 165 19.54 -2.62 5.33
C PRO A 165 20.34 -3.43 4.33
N THR A 166 19.69 -4.24 3.50
CA THR A 166 20.20 -4.82 2.25
C THR A 166 19.77 -3.95 1.05
N PRO A 167 20.38 -4.09 -0.14
CA PRO A 167 19.90 -3.43 -1.36
C PRO A 167 18.44 -3.80 -1.67
N MET A 168 18.07 -5.07 -1.49
CA MET A 168 16.68 -5.53 -1.52
C MET A 168 15.76 -4.68 -0.64
N ASN A 169 16.14 -4.40 0.61
CA ASN A 169 15.30 -3.62 1.52
C ASN A 169 15.08 -2.20 1.03
N GLU A 170 16.09 -1.55 0.46
CA GLU A 170 15.92 -0.22 -0.12
C GLU A 170 14.87 -0.22 -1.24
N LEU A 171 14.93 -1.22 -2.12
CA LEU A 171 13.97 -1.37 -3.20
C LEU A 171 12.57 -1.71 -2.70
N GLN A 172 12.44 -2.53 -1.65
CA GLN A 172 11.16 -2.83 -1.01
C GLN A 172 10.51 -1.57 -0.44
N GLU A 173 11.26 -0.79 0.32
CA GLU A 173 10.81 0.48 0.88
C GLU A 173 10.38 1.43 -0.26
N ARG A 174 11.16 1.47 -1.34
CA ARG A 174 10.81 2.28 -2.52
C ARG A 174 9.52 1.81 -3.18
N PHE A 175 9.41 0.52 -3.48
CA PHE A 175 8.23 -0.03 -4.15
C PHE A 175 6.98 0.10 -3.30
N PHE A 176 7.09 0.09 -1.96
CA PHE A 176 5.99 0.40 -1.06
C PHE A 176 5.49 1.82 -1.24
N THR A 177 6.40 2.80 -1.24
CA THR A 177 6.00 4.19 -1.46
C THR A 177 5.43 4.41 -2.86
N ASP A 178 5.93 3.68 -3.86
CA ASP A 178 5.39 3.66 -5.23
C ASP A 178 3.99 3.04 -5.30
N LEU A 179 3.74 1.92 -4.62
CA LEU A 179 2.43 1.30 -4.52
C LEU A 179 1.43 2.21 -3.81
N ALA A 180 1.80 2.74 -2.63
CA ALA A 180 0.95 3.60 -1.83
C ALA A 180 0.59 4.89 -2.58
N PHE A 181 1.53 5.45 -3.31
CA PHE A 181 1.29 6.63 -4.15
C PHE A 181 0.29 6.35 -5.27
N VAL A 182 0.47 5.25 -6.00
CA VAL A 182 -0.39 4.87 -7.13
C VAL A 182 -1.83 4.65 -6.67
N TRP A 183 -1.99 3.87 -5.60
CA TRP A 183 -3.30 3.45 -5.10
C TRP A 183 -3.87 4.36 -4.01
N ARG A 184 -3.27 5.55 -3.81
CA ARG A 184 -3.63 6.49 -2.74
C ARG A 184 -5.12 6.77 -2.64
N PHE A 185 -5.87 6.84 -3.75
CA PHE A 185 -7.30 7.10 -3.69
C PHE A 185 -8.11 5.99 -3.03
N TYR A 186 -7.68 4.73 -3.14
CA TYR A 186 -8.27 3.65 -2.36
C TYR A 186 -7.77 3.69 -0.91
N LEU A 187 -6.49 3.98 -0.69
CA LEU A 187 -5.89 4.02 0.64
C LEU A 187 -6.32 5.22 1.50
N ASP A 188 -6.72 6.32 0.87
CA ASP A 188 -7.16 7.55 1.51
C ASP A 188 -8.67 7.56 1.78
N ASP A 189 -9.44 6.64 1.18
CA ASP A 189 -10.89 6.58 1.31
C ASP A 189 -11.30 5.82 2.58
N PRO A 190 -11.98 6.46 3.55
CA PRO A 190 -12.36 5.81 4.80
C PRO A 190 -13.29 4.60 4.63
N SER A 191 -14.06 4.55 3.54
CA SER A 191 -14.95 3.42 3.27
C SER A 191 -14.20 2.11 3.01
N THR A 192 -12.93 2.20 2.58
CA THR A 192 -12.08 1.04 2.31
C THR A 192 -11.36 0.53 3.56
N TRP A 193 -11.33 1.33 4.62
CA TRP A 193 -10.60 1.01 5.85
C TRP A 193 -11.32 0.05 6.77
N ARG A 194 -12.59 -0.24 6.49
CA ARG A 194 -13.41 -1.13 7.31
C ARG A 194 -12.99 -2.57 7.08
N TYR A 195 -12.96 -3.37 8.15
CA TYR A 195 -12.64 -4.80 8.10
C TYR A 195 -13.52 -5.62 7.15
N ASP A 196 -14.77 -5.22 6.96
CA ASP A 196 -15.73 -5.87 6.05
C ASP A 196 -15.53 -5.48 4.58
N SER A 197 -14.69 -4.48 4.30
CA SER A 197 -14.37 -4.07 2.93
C SER A 197 -13.44 -5.09 2.26
N PRO A 198 -13.74 -5.60 1.06
CA PRO A 198 -12.79 -6.39 0.28
C PRO A 198 -11.45 -5.68 0.05
N VAL A 199 -11.48 -4.35 -0.05
CA VAL A 199 -10.30 -3.50 -0.26
C VAL A 199 -9.31 -3.66 0.90
N PHE A 200 -9.81 -3.81 2.13
CA PHE A 200 -9.00 -4.07 3.32
C PHE A 200 -8.11 -5.31 3.12
N ARG A 201 -8.70 -6.43 2.67
CA ARG A 201 -7.99 -7.69 2.45
C ARG A 201 -6.98 -7.58 1.31
N VAL A 202 -7.42 -6.97 0.21
CA VAL A 202 -6.58 -6.76 -0.99
C VAL A 202 -5.29 -6.03 -0.64
N PHE A 203 -5.37 -4.94 0.12
CA PHE A 203 -4.17 -4.17 0.49
C PHE A 203 -3.33 -4.85 1.57
N CYS A 204 -3.92 -5.54 2.55
CA CYS A 204 -3.14 -6.33 3.50
C CYS A 204 -2.26 -7.36 2.78
N VAL A 205 -2.85 -8.09 1.83
CA VAL A 205 -2.12 -9.07 1.01
C VAL A 205 -1.10 -8.38 0.12
N ALA A 206 -1.43 -7.25 -0.50
CA ALA A 206 -0.46 -6.51 -1.32
C ALA A 206 0.77 -6.07 -0.52
N PHE A 207 0.59 -5.57 0.70
CA PHE A 207 1.70 -5.18 1.56
C PHE A 207 2.54 -6.38 1.98
N LEU A 208 1.91 -7.51 2.30
CA LEU A 208 2.61 -8.77 2.62
C LEU A 208 3.43 -9.26 1.43
N ARG A 209 2.82 -9.32 0.24
CA ARG A 209 3.48 -9.75 -1.00
C ARG A 209 4.65 -8.85 -1.37
N LEU A 210 4.47 -7.53 -1.27
CA LEU A 210 5.52 -6.57 -1.52
C LEU A 210 6.68 -6.73 -0.52
N ALA A 211 6.37 -6.88 0.76
CA ALA A 211 7.35 -7.09 1.81
C ALA A 211 8.05 -8.45 1.74
N ALA A 212 7.45 -9.48 1.14
CA ALA A 212 8.07 -10.79 0.91
C ALA A 212 8.81 -10.91 -0.43
N TRP A 213 8.82 -9.86 -1.26
CA TRP A 213 9.31 -9.89 -2.64
C TRP A 213 8.53 -10.86 -3.56
N ASP A 214 7.25 -11.08 -3.26
CA ASP A 214 6.31 -11.96 -3.99
C ASP A 214 5.42 -11.17 -4.99
N PHE A 215 6.04 -10.59 -5.99
CA PHE A 215 5.39 -9.85 -7.08
C PHE A 215 6.31 -9.85 -8.32
N GLU A 216 5.87 -9.28 -9.44
CA GLU A 216 6.69 -9.13 -10.65
C GLU A 216 6.98 -7.67 -10.95
N VAL A 217 8.16 -7.41 -11.51
CA VAL A 217 8.55 -6.09 -12.02
C VAL A 217 8.61 -6.13 -13.54
N SER A 218 7.78 -5.33 -14.19
CA SER A 218 7.81 -5.18 -15.65
C SER A 218 8.53 -3.90 -16.06
N PHE A 219 9.55 -4.03 -16.91
CA PHE A 219 10.28 -2.94 -17.55
C PHE A 219 9.77 -2.60 -18.96
N ASP A 220 8.87 -3.43 -19.51
CA ASP A 220 8.56 -3.33 -20.93
C ASP A 220 7.68 -2.10 -21.25
N CYS A 221 8.30 -1.15 -21.94
CA CYS A 221 7.66 0.04 -22.48
C CYS A 221 6.73 -0.28 -23.65
N ASN A 222 6.98 -1.39 -24.37
CA ASN A 222 6.42 -1.71 -25.69
C ASN A 222 5.20 -2.65 -25.63
N VAL A 223 4.93 -3.28 -24.49
CA VAL A 223 3.68 -4.01 -24.26
C VAL A 223 2.59 -2.99 -23.93
N CYS A 224 1.93 -2.48 -24.98
CA CYS A 224 0.79 -1.56 -24.90
C CYS A 224 -0.43 -2.07 -24.08
N ASN A 225 -0.35 -3.26 -23.47
CA ASN A 225 -1.47 -3.94 -22.82
C ASN A 225 -1.45 -3.86 -21.28
N VAL A 226 -0.38 -3.34 -20.66
CA VAL A 226 -0.38 -3.16 -19.19
C VAL A 226 -1.12 -1.87 -18.86
N GLU A 227 -2.35 -1.99 -18.36
CA GLU A 227 -3.10 -0.84 -17.87
C GLU A 227 -2.43 -0.26 -16.61
N LEU A 228 -1.98 0.99 -16.71
CA LEU A 228 -1.38 1.67 -15.58
C LEU A 228 -2.47 2.08 -14.58
N PRO A 229 -2.29 1.78 -13.29
CA PRO A 229 -3.25 2.09 -12.21
C PRO A 229 -3.30 3.59 -11.84
N ILE A 230 -3.47 4.47 -12.82
CA ILE A 230 -3.36 5.94 -12.69
C ILE A 230 -4.69 6.63 -13.03
N SER A 231 -5.59 5.90 -13.70
CA SER A 231 -6.92 6.39 -14.04
C SER A 231 -7.91 6.10 -12.92
N PHE A 232 -8.97 6.91 -12.82
CA PHE A 232 -10.14 6.62 -11.98
C PHE A 232 -10.83 5.29 -12.35
N ALA A 233 -10.57 4.77 -13.55
CA ALA A 233 -11.04 3.45 -14.00
C ALA A 233 -10.20 2.28 -13.45
N SER A 234 -9.09 2.54 -12.76
CA SER A 234 -8.20 1.47 -12.27
C SER A 234 -8.78 0.81 -11.02
N ILE A 235 -8.70 -0.53 -10.95
CA ILE A 235 -9.12 -1.33 -9.80
C ILE A 235 -8.04 -2.36 -9.49
N PRO A 236 -7.65 -2.57 -8.22
CA PRO A 236 -6.76 -3.65 -7.87
C PRO A 236 -7.52 -4.98 -7.96
N LEU A 237 -7.21 -5.77 -9.00
CA LEU A 237 -7.84 -7.08 -9.27
C LEU A 237 -7.03 -8.25 -8.67
N TRP A 238 -6.29 -7.99 -7.58
CA TRP A 238 -5.39 -8.98 -7.00
C TRP A 238 -6.15 -10.05 -6.23
N SER A 239 -5.71 -11.30 -6.36
CA SER A 239 -6.22 -12.41 -5.55
C SER A 239 -5.83 -12.24 -4.08
N TYR A 240 -6.75 -12.54 -3.16
CA TYR A 240 -6.53 -12.55 -1.72
C TYR A 240 -7.24 -13.74 -1.06
N PRO A 241 -6.78 -14.22 0.12
CA PRO A 241 -7.47 -15.29 0.83
C PRO A 241 -8.84 -14.84 1.38
N ASP A 242 -9.84 -15.71 1.25
CA ASP A 242 -11.17 -15.48 1.84
C ASP A 242 -11.15 -15.54 3.38
N ALA A 243 -10.19 -16.28 3.95
CA ALA A 243 -10.05 -16.45 5.40
C ALA A 243 -9.27 -15.30 6.06
N ASP A 244 -9.62 -14.98 7.30
CA ASP A 244 -8.92 -13.99 8.14
C ASP A 244 -7.61 -14.51 8.74
N VAL A 245 -7.41 -15.82 8.71
CA VAL A 245 -6.26 -16.51 9.27
C VAL A 245 -5.69 -17.45 8.22
N TYR A 246 -4.42 -17.24 7.85
CA TYR A 246 -3.76 -18.05 6.83
C TYR A 246 -2.24 -18.05 7.03
N TRP A 247 -1.57 -19.04 6.45
CA TRP A 247 -0.10 -19.10 6.43
C TRP A 247 0.45 -18.31 5.25
N PHE A 248 1.52 -17.55 5.47
CA PHE A 248 2.20 -16.78 4.45
C PHE A 248 3.71 -16.80 4.69
N HIS A 249 4.47 -17.35 3.75
CA HIS A 249 5.93 -17.52 3.85
C HIS A 249 6.36 -18.15 5.19
N GLY A 250 5.56 -19.04 5.78
CA GLY A 250 5.80 -19.71 7.09
C GLY A 250 5.37 -18.93 8.34
N TYR A 251 4.80 -17.73 8.18
CA TYR A 251 4.22 -16.94 9.28
C TYR A 251 2.71 -17.16 9.31
N LEU A 252 2.12 -17.17 10.50
CA LEU A 252 0.67 -17.19 10.63
C LEU A 252 0.16 -15.75 10.57
N VAL A 253 -0.51 -15.39 9.48
CA VAL A 253 -1.12 -14.07 9.29
C VAL A 253 -2.52 -14.06 9.88
N ILE A 254 -2.83 -13.01 10.63
CA ILE A 254 -4.17 -12.76 11.18
C ILE A 254 -4.59 -11.33 10.85
N LEU A 255 -5.70 -11.20 10.12
CA LEU A 255 -6.32 -9.91 9.81
C LEU A 255 -7.12 -9.42 11.02
N GLN A 256 -6.92 -8.17 11.43
CA GLN A 256 -7.65 -7.50 12.52
C GLN A 256 -7.99 -6.05 12.15
N ASP A 257 -9.13 -5.53 12.58
CA ASP A 257 -9.59 -4.17 12.23
C ASP A 257 -8.70 -3.07 12.86
N ASP A 258 -8.45 -3.19 14.16
CA ASP A 258 -7.60 -2.27 14.92
C ASP A 258 -6.65 -3.03 15.85
N LEU A 259 -5.42 -2.54 15.93
CA LEU A 259 -4.33 -3.13 16.70
C LEU A 259 -3.83 -2.20 17.83
N GLU A 260 -4.43 -1.03 18.01
CA GLU A 260 -4.15 -0.18 19.17
C GLU A 260 -4.61 -0.83 20.49
N PRO A 261 -5.82 -1.43 20.60
CA PRO A 261 -6.27 -2.01 21.87
C PRO A 261 -5.58 -3.35 22.13
N THR A 262 -4.96 -3.50 23.31
CA THR A 262 -4.38 -4.78 23.77
C THR A 262 -5.41 -5.93 23.80
N ALA A 263 -6.70 -5.60 23.90
CA ALA A 263 -7.80 -6.58 23.80
C ALA A 263 -7.88 -7.24 22.41
N MET A 264 -7.59 -6.51 21.34
CA MET A 264 -7.61 -7.04 19.97
C MET A 264 -6.44 -7.99 19.72
N ILE A 265 -5.26 -7.64 20.25
CA ILE A 265 -4.08 -8.53 20.22
C ILE A 265 -4.39 -9.83 20.98
N ASN A 266 -5.02 -9.75 22.16
CA ASN A 266 -5.47 -10.93 22.91
C ASN A 266 -6.48 -11.78 22.13
N GLY A 267 -7.40 -11.15 21.40
CA GLY A 267 -8.31 -11.82 20.47
C GLY A 267 -7.55 -12.59 19.39
N ALA A 268 -6.61 -11.93 18.71
CA ALA A 268 -5.78 -12.53 17.67
C ALA A 268 -4.95 -13.72 18.21
N VAL A 269 -4.34 -13.61 19.39
CA VAL A 269 -3.62 -14.72 20.04
C VAL A 269 -4.54 -15.90 20.35
N SER A 270 -5.76 -15.62 20.82
CA SER A 270 -6.74 -16.68 21.13
C SER A 270 -7.20 -17.40 19.86
N THR A 271 -7.48 -16.66 18.79
CA THR A 271 -7.78 -17.19 17.46
C THR A 271 -6.62 -18.06 16.96
N ALA A 272 -5.38 -17.58 17.07
CA ALA A 272 -4.20 -18.33 16.66
C ALA A 272 -4.04 -19.65 17.42
N LYS A 273 -4.22 -19.65 18.75
CA LYS A 273 -4.16 -20.86 19.57
C LYS A 273 -5.21 -21.88 19.12
N SER A 274 -6.43 -21.41 18.84
CA SER A 274 -7.50 -22.29 18.35
C SER A 274 -7.20 -22.86 16.96
N TYR A 275 -6.54 -22.09 16.09
CA TYR A 275 -6.22 -22.48 14.73
C TYR A 275 -5.05 -23.47 14.66
N VAL A 276 -4.00 -23.24 15.46
CA VAL A 276 -2.78 -24.07 15.50
C VAL A 276 -3.02 -25.37 16.28
N GLY A 277 -3.80 -25.31 17.37
CA GLY A 277 -4.03 -26.42 18.27
C GLY A 277 -2.87 -26.68 19.25
N ASP A 278 -3.19 -27.24 20.42
CA ASP A 278 -2.25 -27.41 21.54
C ASP A 278 -1.08 -28.37 21.22
N SER A 279 -1.26 -29.32 20.29
CA SER A 279 -0.25 -30.32 19.93
C SER A 279 0.89 -29.77 19.06
N ARG A 280 0.71 -28.63 18.40
CA ARG A 280 1.75 -28.00 17.57
C ARG A 280 2.60 -27.02 18.36
N LEU A 281 1.97 -26.30 19.30
CA LEU A 281 2.66 -25.39 20.22
C LEU A 281 3.61 -26.10 21.20
N SER A 282 3.58 -27.44 21.27
CA SER A 282 4.50 -28.21 22.12
C SER A 282 5.88 -28.45 21.49
N HIS A 283 6.05 -28.20 20.19
CA HIS A 283 7.28 -28.56 19.47
C HIS A 283 8.05 -27.38 18.91
N ASP A 284 7.37 -26.33 18.43
CA ASP A 284 8.01 -25.15 17.86
C ASP A 284 7.21 -23.88 18.24
N ASP A 285 7.92 -22.77 18.45
CA ASP A 285 7.33 -21.44 18.59
C ASP A 285 6.68 -21.02 17.25
N VAL A 286 5.48 -20.44 17.32
CA VAL A 286 4.77 -19.92 16.14
C VAL A 286 4.96 -18.41 16.06
N CYS A 287 5.43 -17.93 14.92
CA CYS A 287 5.56 -16.50 14.63
C CYS A 287 4.30 -16.00 13.91
N LEU A 288 3.62 -15.00 14.48
CA LEU A 288 2.38 -14.44 13.97
C LEU A 288 2.58 -13.01 13.47
N ILE A 289 1.99 -12.72 12.33
CA ILE A 289 1.88 -11.37 11.79
C ILE A 289 0.42 -10.95 11.93
N VAL A 290 0.11 -10.11 12.92
CA VAL A 290 -1.23 -9.53 13.06
C VAL A 290 -1.24 -8.20 12.32
N ILE A 291 -2.07 -8.09 11.29
CA ILE A 291 -2.01 -7.00 10.32
C ILE A 291 -3.38 -6.38 10.06
N SER A 292 -3.35 -5.07 9.88
CA SER A 292 -4.40 -4.24 9.27
C SER A 292 -3.72 -3.33 8.25
N PRO A 293 -4.44 -2.63 7.36
CA PRO A 293 -3.83 -1.65 6.47
C PRO A 293 -3.07 -0.55 7.25
N ARG A 294 -3.50 -0.20 8.47
CA ARG A 294 -2.94 0.91 9.25
C ARG A 294 -1.82 0.49 10.18
N HIS A 295 -1.92 -0.70 10.75
CA HIS A 295 -1.08 -1.16 11.85
C HIS A 295 -0.62 -2.61 11.67
N LEU A 296 0.50 -2.91 12.31
CA LEU A 296 1.13 -4.22 12.32
C LEU A 296 1.63 -4.56 13.73
N VAL A 297 1.46 -5.81 14.17
CA VAL A 297 2.02 -6.34 15.41
C VAL A 297 2.64 -7.71 15.13
N PHE A 298 3.84 -7.93 15.63
CA PHE A 298 4.48 -9.25 15.64
C PHE A 298 4.22 -9.93 16.97
N VAL A 299 3.78 -11.20 16.92
CA VAL A 299 3.56 -11.99 18.14
C VAL A 299 4.32 -13.30 18.01
N GLU A 300 5.08 -13.64 19.04
CA GLU A 300 5.67 -14.97 19.19
C GLU A 300 4.84 -15.78 20.18
N LEU A 301 4.33 -16.91 19.72
CA LEU A 301 3.42 -17.76 20.48
C LEU A 301 4.10 -19.08 20.83
N SER A 302 4.28 -19.29 22.12
CA SER A 302 4.65 -20.58 22.70
C SER A 302 3.46 -21.20 23.44
N ARG A 303 3.62 -22.42 23.95
CA ARG A 303 2.59 -23.10 24.75
C ARG A 303 2.15 -22.29 25.97
N GLU A 304 3.11 -21.67 26.66
CA GLU A 304 2.89 -21.04 27.98
C GLU A 304 2.82 -19.51 27.89
N VAL A 305 3.62 -18.91 27.00
CA VAL A 305 3.82 -17.46 26.91
C VAL A 305 3.53 -16.95 25.50
N ALA A 306 2.98 -15.74 25.42
CA ALA A 306 2.89 -14.98 24.19
C ALA A 306 3.68 -13.68 24.38
N LEU A 307 4.60 -13.40 23.47
CA LEU A 307 5.37 -12.16 23.41
C LEU A 307 4.80 -11.31 22.28
N ALA A 308 4.59 -10.01 22.50
CA ALA A 308 4.05 -9.13 21.48
C ALA A 308 4.94 -7.90 21.32
N SER A 309 5.17 -7.50 20.06
CA SER A 309 5.81 -6.23 19.76
C SER A 309 4.86 -5.08 20.07
N ARG A 310 5.39 -3.86 20.12
CA ARG A 310 4.56 -2.65 20.01
C ARG A 310 3.83 -2.63 18.67
N GLY A 311 2.67 -1.96 18.61
CA GLY A 311 1.97 -1.67 17.37
C GLY A 311 2.80 -0.72 16.49
N LEU A 312 3.02 -1.12 15.25
CA LEU A 312 3.77 -0.34 14.26
C LEU A 312 2.82 0.22 13.21
N VAL A 313 3.02 1.48 12.84
CA VAL A 313 2.25 2.12 11.77
C VAL A 313 2.70 1.57 10.42
N LEU A 314 1.78 0.90 9.72
CA LEU A 314 1.97 0.35 8.38
C LEU A 314 1.64 1.37 7.29
N LEU A 315 0.56 2.14 7.45
CA LEU A 315 0.20 3.25 6.55
C LEU A 315 0.09 4.56 7.33
N SER A 316 0.67 5.60 6.75
CA SER A 316 0.59 6.98 7.25
C SER A 316 0.30 7.93 6.08
N ASN A 317 0.02 9.20 6.41
CA ASN A 317 -0.16 10.25 5.39
C ASN A 317 1.11 10.51 4.56
N TYR A 318 2.26 9.99 4.98
CA TYR A 318 3.53 10.12 4.26
C TYR A 318 3.86 8.87 3.44
N SER A 319 3.03 7.81 3.48
CA SER A 319 3.34 6.55 2.80
C SER A 319 3.54 6.66 1.29
N GLY A 320 3.04 7.73 0.65
CA GLY A 320 3.30 8.00 -0.77
C GLY A 320 4.71 8.56 -1.07
N THR A 321 5.45 9.01 -0.05
CA THR A 321 6.76 9.66 -0.18
C THR A 321 7.84 9.00 0.67
N GLU A 322 7.47 8.43 1.81
CA GLU A 322 8.38 7.84 2.79
C GLU A 322 7.89 6.45 3.22
N CYS A 323 8.83 5.53 3.46
CA CYS A 323 8.48 4.23 3.99
C CYS A 323 8.10 4.31 5.47
N SER A 324 7.01 3.63 5.83
CA SER A 324 6.53 3.55 7.21
C SER A 324 7.39 2.60 8.06
N PRO A 325 7.43 2.78 9.40
CA PRO A 325 8.11 1.85 10.31
C PRO A 325 7.58 0.43 10.19
N GLY A 326 6.26 0.27 10.09
CA GLY A 326 5.60 -1.03 9.98
C GLY A 326 6.00 -1.76 8.71
N PHE A 327 6.04 -1.07 7.57
CA PHE A 327 6.45 -1.72 6.32
C PHE A 327 7.94 -2.06 6.34
N ARG A 328 8.80 -1.15 6.85
CA ARG A 328 10.22 -1.42 7.02
C ARG A 328 10.43 -2.68 7.87
N ALA A 329 9.78 -2.77 9.03
CA ALA A 329 9.86 -3.96 9.89
C ALA A 329 9.32 -5.23 9.21
N LEU A 330 8.19 -5.14 8.50
CA LEU A 330 7.57 -6.25 7.79
C LEU A 330 8.49 -6.84 6.72
N ALA A 331 9.11 -5.97 5.90
CA ALA A 331 10.06 -6.36 4.88
C ALA A 331 11.24 -7.13 5.48
N ARG A 332 11.78 -6.65 6.61
CA ARG A 332 12.88 -7.33 7.32
C ARG A 332 12.47 -8.67 7.87
N VAL A 333 11.28 -8.77 8.47
CA VAL A 333 10.80 -10.05 8.99
C VAL A 333 10.64 -11.08 7.87
N LEU A 334 10.15 -10.68 6.70
CA LEU A 334 9.85 -11.62 5.62
C LEU A 334 11.06 -11.98 4.75
N THR A 335 12.09 -11.14 4.68
CA THR A 335 13.26 -11.39 3.81
C THR A 335 14.59 -11.52 4.55
N SER A 336 14.57 -11.59 5.89
CA SER A 336 15.78 -11.80 6.67
C SER A 336 15.54 -12.73 7.85
N ASN A 337 16.60 -13.40 8.31
CA ASN A 337 16.56 -14.32 9.45
C ASN A 337 16.56 -13.59 10.81
N CYS A 338 15.98 -12.39 10.90
CA CYS A 338 16.01 -11.56 12.11
C CYS A 338 15.10 -12.09 13.23
N TRP A 339 14.05 -12.85 12.88
CA TRP A 339 13.10 -13.39 13.84
C TRP A 339 13.10 -14.93 13.88
N ARG A 340 13.21 -15.58 12.72
CA ARG A 340 13.25 -17.05 12.68
C ARG A 340 14.63 -17.58 13.04
N LYS A 341 14.64 -18.63 13.87
CA LYS A 341 15.83 -19.44 14.08
C LYS A 341 16.19 -20.13 12.75
N PRO A 342 17.46 -20.05 12.28
CA PRO A 342 17.88 -20.70 11.04
C PRO A 342 17.60 -22.21 11.07
N ARG A 343 16.72 -22.67 10.18
CA ARG A 343 16.35 -24.09 10.07
C ARG A 343 17.09 -24.83 8.96
N ALA A 344 18.03 -24.18 8.27
CA ALA A 344 18.82 -24.77 7.19
C ALA A 344 19.50 -26.10 7.58
N HIS A 345 19.89 -26.27 8.84
CA HIS A 345 20.48 -27.51 9.35
C HIS A 345 19.51 -28.72 9.40
N ARG A 346 18.19 -28.47 9.39
CA ARG A 346 17.16 -29.51 9.34
C ARG A 346 16.99 -30.04 7.91
N GLU A 347 17.42 -29.29 6.91
CA GLU A 347 17.30 -29.67 5.52
C GLU A 347 18.55 -30.42 5.05
N LYS A 348 18.35 -31.51 4.30
CA LYS A 348 19.44 -32.27 3.68
C LYS A 348 19.15 -32.44 2.20
N TRP A 349 19.98 -31.79 1.39
CA TRP A 349 19.95 -32.01 -0.05
C TRP A 349 20.59 -33.37 -0.36
N PRO A 350 19.94 -34.24 -1.16
CA PRO A 350 20.52 -35.53 -1.55
C PRO A 350 21.84 -35.38 -2.31
N VAL A 351 22.01 -34.26 -3.00
CA VAL A 351 23.20 -33.88 -3.76
C VAL A 351 23.71 -32.55 -3.21
N HIS A 352 25.01 -32.47 -2.93
CA HIS A 352 25.62 -31.20 -2.55
C HIS A 352 25.59 -30.24 -3.76
N MET A 353 24.73 -29.24 -3.71
CA MET A 353 24.64 -28.18 -4.70
C MET A 353 25.41 -26.96 -4.21
N PRO A 354 26.45 -26.49 -4.93
CA PRO A 354 27.13 -25.23 -4.60
C PRO A 354 26.16 -24.05 -4.67
N LEU A 355 26.35 -23.05 -3.80
CA LEU A 355 25.47 -21.86 -3.74
C LEU A 355 25.47 -21.09 -5.07
N GLU A 356 26.59 -21.11 -5.79
CA GLU A 356 26.72 -20.48 -7.10
C GLU A 356 25.76 -21.12 -8.12
N VAL A 357 25.54 -22.44 -8.04
CA VAL A 357 24.59 -23.14 -8.92
C VAL A 357 23.15 -22.76 -8.55
N VAL A 358 22.84 -22.66 -7.26
CA VAL A 358 21.52 -22.22 -6.78
C VAL A 358 21.22 -20.80 -7.27
N GLN A 359 22.20 -19.90 -7.18
CA GLN A 359 22.10 -18.53 -7.68
C GLN A 359 21.92 -18.48 -9.20
N MET A 360 22.66 -19.31 -9.96
CA MET A 360 22.48 -19.43 -11.40
C MET A 360 21.07 -19.91 -11.76
N ILE A 361 20.54 -20.91 -11.05
CA ILE A 361 19.15 -21.38 -11.25
C ILE A 361 18.18 -20.22 -10.99
N LEU A 362 18.29 -19.56 -9.84
CA LEU A 362 17.43 -18.42 -9.47
C LEU A 362 17.48 -17.28 -10.50
N HIS A 363 18.64 -17.03 -11.10
CA HIS A 363 18.81 -16.02 -12.13
C HIS A 363 18.14 -16.39 -13.46
N GLU A 364 18.02 -17.67 -13.78
CA GLU A 364 17.40 -18.15 -15.02
C GLU A 364 15.88 -18.36 -14.89
N LEU A 365 15.37 -18.48 -13.67
CA LEU A 365 13.94 -18.66 -13.43
C LEU A 365 13.15 -17.37 -13.67
N GLU A 366 11.93 -17.52 -14.20
CA GLU A 366 10.92 -16.45 -14.21
C GLU A 366 10.58 -16.05 -12.77
N PRO A 367 10.19 -14.79 -12.49
CA PRO A 367 9.96 -14.30 -11.12
C PRO A 367 9.08 -15.21 -10.26
N ARG A 368 7.99 -15.72 -10.85
CA ARG A 368 7.07 -16.66 -10.19
C ARG A 368 7.76 -17.97 -9.79
N ASP A 369 8.53 -18.55 -10.69
CA ASP A 369 9.21 -19.82 -10.46
C ASP A 369 10.39 -19.64 -9.50
N ALA A 370 11.05 -18.48 -9.52
CA ALA A 370 12.09 -18.12 -8.57
C ALA A 370 11.56 -18.05 -7.13
N VAL A 371 10.37 -17.46 -6.92
CA VAL A 371 9.69 -17.47 -5.62
C VAL A 371 9.29 -18.88 -5.21
N ALA A 372 8.70 -19.67 -6.12
CA ALA A 372 8.31 -21.04 -5.81
C ALA A 372 9.54 -21.92 -5.45
N PHE A 373 10.66 -21.72 -6.13
CA PHE A 373 11.92 -22.42 -5.86
C PHE A 373 12.56 -21.96 -4.54
N SER A 374 12.54 -20.66 -4.24
CA SER A 374 12.98 -20.14 -2.95
C SER A 374 12.12 -20.68 -1.81
N GLN A 375 10.86 -21.00 -2.09
CA GLN A 375 9.93 -21.69 -1.19
C GLN A 375 10.02 -23.23 -1.21
N ALA A 376 10.98 -23.84 -1.90
CA ALA A 376 11.22 -25.28 -1.83
C ALA A 376 12.31 -25.66 -0.81
N SER A 377 13.23 -24.74 -0.50
CA SER A 377 14.38 -24.98 0.38
C SER A 377 14.79 -23.75 1.18
N PHE A 378 15.20 -23.92 2.45
CA PHE A 378 15.77 -22.83 3.26
C PHE A 378 17.07 -22.28 2.64
N ALA A 379 17.88 -23.14 2.00
CA ALA A 379 19.09 -22.68 1.31
C ALA A 379 18.75 -21.86 0.05
N ALA A 380 17.71 -22.26 -0.69
CA ALA A 380 17.22 -21.49 -1.83
C ALA A 380 16.59 -20.15 -1.40
N GLU A 381 15.87 -20.13 -0.27
CA GLU A 381 15.33 -18.92 0.36
C GLU A 381 16.44 -17.92 0.70
N GLU A 382 17.50 -18.37 1.37
CA GLU A 382 18.66 -17.54 1.70
C GLU A 382 19.35 -16.99 0.43
N CYS A 383 19.53 -17.82 -0.60
CA CYS A 383 20.07 -17.37 -1.88
C CYS A 383 19.16 -16.36 -2.60
N TYR A 384 17.85 -16.56 -2.57
CA TYR A 384 16.87 -15.71 -3.23
C TYR A 384 16.90 -14.29 -2.67
N TYR A 385 16.84 -14.16 -1.35
CA TYR A 385 16.87 -12.85 -0.70
C TYR A 385 18.25 -12.18 -0.71
N ALA A 386 19.32 -12.93 -1.00
CA ALA A 386 20.67 -12.40 -1.14
C ALA A 386 21.06 -11.95 -2.57
N SER A 387 20.24 -12.23 -3.59
CA SER A 387 20.64 -12.09 -5.01
C SER A 387 19.81 -11.11 -5.86
N GLU A 388 18.92 -10.31 -5.24
CA GLU A 388 18.06 -9.33 -5.93
C GLU A 388 17.43 -9.85 -7.24
N SER A 389 16.99 -11.11 -7.23
CA SER A 389 16.83 -11.99 -8.42
C SER A 389 16.00 -11.45 -9.59
N GLN A 390 15.03 -10.56 -9.35
CA GLN A 390 14.17 -9.99 -10.40
C GLN A 390 14.81 -8.81 -11.15
N LEU A 391 15.83 -8.17 -10.59
CA LEU A 391 16.50 -6.98 -11.15
C LEU A 391 17.88 -7.36 -11.66
N LYS A 392 17.92 -8.12 -12.76
CA LYS A 392 19.17 -8.63 -13.34
C LYS A 392 20.15 -7.48 -13.63
N ASN A 393 21.35 -7.58 -13.08
CA ASN A 393 22.46 -6.61 -13.28
C ASN A 393 22.15 -5.18 -12.79
N VAL A 394 21.29 -5.03 -11.78
CA VAL A 394 20.97 -3.73 -11.17
C VAL A 394 21.57 -3.67 -9.77
N ASP A 395 22.60 -2.84 -9.58
CA ASP A 395 23.20 -2.61 -8.27
C ASP A 395 22.67 -1.30 -7.67
N VAL A 396 21.99 -1.37 -6.53
CA VAL A 396 21.51 -0.17 -5.81
C VAL A 396 22.71 0.68 -5.35
N GLN A 397 22.72 1.95 -5.72
CA GLN A 397 23.79 2.89 -5.34
C GLN A 397 23.37 3.78 -4.17
N SER A 398 22.13 4.27 -4.18
CA SER A 398 21.59 5.15 -3.13
C SER A 398 20.62 4.41 -2.21
N PHE A 399 20.77 4.64 -0.90
CA PHE A 399 19.98 4.09 0.20
C PHE A 399 19.22 5.18 0.96
N GLU A 400 18.73 6.20 0.27
CA GLU A 400 18.05 7.36 0.89
C GLU A 400 16.83 6.99 1.74
N SER A 401 16.10 5.92 1.41
CA SER A 401 14.96 5.49 2.22
C SER A 401 15.41 4.81 3.51
N SER A 402 16.34 3.85 3.40
CA SER A 402 16.80 3.04 4.54
C SER A 402 17.82 3.77 5.42
N ILE A 403 18.61 4.66 4.82
CA ILE A 403 19.75 5.39 5.39
C ILE A 403 19.64 6.89 5.03
N PRO A 404 18.65 7.61 5.60
CA PRO A 404 18.32 8.98 5.19
C PRO A 404 19.40 10.03 5.49
N CYS A 405 20.41 9.70 6.30
CA CYS A 405 21.44 10.67 6.67
C CYS A 405 22.38 11.03 5.51
N CYS A 406 22.66 10.09 4.61
CA CYS A 406 23.56 10.31 3.46
C CYS A 406 23.33 9.37 2.27
N GLY A 407 22.42 8.39 2.38
CA GLY A 407 22.15 7.43 1.30
C GLY A 407 23.27 6.41 1.06
N GLU A 408 24.36 6.43 1.81
CA GLU A 408 25.51 5.54 1.58
C GLU A 408 25.46 4.30 2.47
N ARG A 409 25.73 3.12 1.89
CA ARG A 409 25.88 1.87 2.66
C ARG A 409 27.33 1.58 3.04
N THR A 410 28.28 1.90 2.15
CA THR A 410 29.70 1.55 2.27
C THR A 410 30.57 2.80 2.41
N GLY A 411 30.22 3.67 3.35
CA GLY A 411 31.02 4.87 3.67
C GLY A 411 32.37 4.55 4.32
N VAL A 412 33.22 5.58 4.44
CA VAL A 412 34.58 5.54 5.05
C VAL A 412 34.58 4.92 6.46
N THR A 413 33.44 4.96 7.14
CA THR A 413 33.18 4.36 8.45
C THR A 413 31.90 3.53 8.37
N GLY A 414 31.98 2.35 7.76
CA GLY A 414 30.81 1.53 7.45
C GLY A 414 29.82 1.32 8.62
N LEU A 415 28.53 1.21 8.29
CA LEU A 415 27.41 1.07 9.25
C LEU A 415 27.61 -0.05 10.28
N GLN A 416 28.37 -1.09 9.96
CA GLN A 416 28.66 -2.20 10.86
C GLN A 416 29.40 -1.79 12.15
N THR A 417 30.15 -0.69 12.11
CA THR A 417 30.98 -0.25 13.24
C THR A 417 30.51 1.04 13.90
N ARG A 418 29.84 1.91 13.14
CA ARG A 418 29.38 3.23 13.58
C ARG A 418 27.98 3.58 13.10
N GLY A 419 27.14 2.58 12.86
CA GLY A 419 25.72 2.76 12.56
C GLY A 419 24.87 2.76 13.83
N ILE A 420 23.79 3.53 13.81
CA ILE A 420 22.75 3.51 14.83
C ILE A 420 21.37 3.44 14.16
N ARG A 421 20.45 2.72 14.78
CA ARG A 421 19.08 2.53 14.29
C ARG A 421 18.12 3.41 15.11
N CYS A 422 17.24 4.13 14.43
CA CYS A 422 16.13 4.81 15.10
C CYS A 422 15.15 3.78 15.68
N SER A 423 14.85 3.89 16.98
CA SER A 423 13.90 3.03 17.68
C SER A 423 12.46 3.22 17.21
N GLU A 424 12.15 4.37 16.59
CA GLU A 424 10.81 4.69 16.08
C GLU A 424 10.57 4.26 14.64
N CYS A 425 11.37 4.75 13.69
CA CYS A 425 11.18 4.46 12.27
C CYS A 425 11.97 3.23 11.77
N TYR A 426 12.91 2.70 12.56
CA TYR A 426 13.84 1.64 12.16
C TYR A 426 14.80 2.00 11.00
N ALA A 427 14.85 3.27 10.58
CA ALA A 427 15.87 3.73 9.66
C ALA A 427 17.25 3.75 10.31
N TRP A 428 18.28 3.52 9.51
CA TRP A 428 19.67 3.53 9.96
C TRP A 428 20.35 4.85 9.67
N GLN A 429 21.28 5.25 10.52
CA GLN A 429 22.06 6.47 10.35
C GLN A 429 23.51 6.22 10.78
N HIS A 430 24.45 6.91 10.13
CA HIS A 430 25.83 6.93 10.59
C HIS A 430 25.94 7.87 11.79
N LEU A 431 26.66 7.44 12.84
CA LEU A 431 26.96 8.27 14.01
C LEU A 431 27.67 9.58 13.61
N GLU A 432 28.48 9.56 12.55
CA GLU A 432 29.20 10.74 12.06
C GLU A 432 28.30 11.75 11.34
N CYS A 433 27.18 11.28 10.78
CA CYS A 433 26.17 12.16 10.22
C CYS A 433 25.31 12.81 11.31
N LEU A 434 25.34 12.28 12.54
CA LEU A 434 24.68 12.89 13.68
C LEU A 434 25.53 14.05 14.19
N GLY A 435 24.99 15.26 14.04
CA GLY A 435 25.62 16.46 14.60
C GLY A 435 25.86 16.31 16.12
N PRO A 436 26.81 17.07 16.70
CA PRO A 436 27.27 16.93 18.09
C PRO A 436 26.18 17.11 19.17
N LYS A 437 24.95 17.51 18.81
CA LYS A 437 23.83 17.75 19.72
C LYS A 437 22.90 16.54 19.94
N ASN A 438 22.99 15.49 19.11
CA ASN A 438 22.07 14.35 19.16
C ASN A 438 22.69 13.09 19.81
N TYR A 439 23.81 13.27 20.52
CA TYR A 439 24.52 12.19 21.21
C TYR A 439 23.83 11.86 22.54
N SER A 440 22.76 11.06 22.47
CA SER A 440 22.24 10.32 23.61
C SER A 440 22.72 8.87 23.47
N PHE A 441 23.63 8.43 24.35
CA PHE A 441 24.00 7.00 24.50
C PHE A 441 22.91 6.20 25.23
N ASP A 442 21.66 6.63 25.12
CA ASP A 442 20.54 5.88 25.65
C ASP A 442 20.18 4.75 24.67
N TYR A 443 19.69 3.63 25.19
CA TYR A 443 19.40 2.42 24.38
C TYR A 443 18.28 2.64 23.35
N ARG A 444 17.70 3.84 23.26
CA ARG A 444 16.59 4.22 22.37
C ARG A 444 16.88 5.53 21.66
N TYR A 445 17.73 5.47 20.64
CA TYR A 445 17.93 6.58 19.73
C TYR A 445 16.63 6.87 18.95
N VAL A 446 16.28 8.13 18.78
CA VAL A 446 15.17 8.61 17.92
C VAL A 446 15.75 9.63 16.96
N CYS A 447 15.47 9.50 15.66
CA CYS A 447 15.99 10.44 14.67
C CYS A 447 15.20 11.75 14.67
N MET A 448 15.82 12.84 14.21
CA MET A 448 15.20 14.17 14.14
C MET A 448 13.84 14.16 13.43
N ASP A 449 13.72 13.41 12.33
CA ASP A 449 12.44 13.30 11.60
C ASP A 449 11.33 12.71 12.46
N CYS A 450 11.64 11.77 13.36
CA CYS A 450 10.67 11.19 14.29
C CYS A 450 10.41 12.07 15.51
N GLU A 451 11.38 12.90 15.91
CA GLU A 451 11.20 13.88 16.99
C GLU A 451 10.29 15.04 16.55
N ASP A 452 10.44 15.49 15.29
CA ASP A 452 9.70 16.63 14.74
C ASP A 452 8.30 16.26 14.21
N LYS A 453 8.06 15.00 13.84
CA LYS A 453 6.78 14.55 13.27
C LYS A 453 5.72 14.34 14.36
N ALA A 454 4.69 15.18 14.34
CA ALA A 454 3.47 14.96 15.10
C ALA A 454 2.65 13.80 14.49
N CYS A 455 2.14 12.92 15.38
CA CYS A 455 1.13 11.87 15.17
C CYS A 455 0.99 11.28 13.74
N MET A 456 1.48 10.06 13.56
CA MET A 456 1.46 9.30 12.29
C MET A 456 0.07 8.74 11.91
N VAL A 457 -1.00 9.15 12.60
CA VAL A 457 -2.35 8.62 12.35
C VAL A 457 -2.81 9.01 10.93
N PRO A 458 -3.16 8.03 10.09
CA PRO A 458 -3.65 8.30 8.75
C PRO A 458 -4.95 9.08 8.82
N LYS A 459 -5.00 10.18 8.07
CA LYS A 459 -6.18 11.03 7.90
C LYS A 459 -6.74 10.78 6.50
N PRO A 460 -8.08 10.86 6.32
CA PRO A 460 -8.67 10.74 4.99
C PRO A 460 -8.03 11.75 4.04
N GLY A 461 -7.58 11.29 2.86
CA GLY A 461 -6.92 12.15 1.86
C GLY A 461 -5.50 12.57 2.21
N GLY A 462 -4.92 12.07 3.31
CA GLY A 462 -3.62 12.52 3.79
C GLY A 462 -2.47 12.14 2.85
N ILE A 463 -2.50 10.95 2.24
CA ILE A 463 -1.47 10.52 1.27
C ILE A 463 -1.54 11.41 0.01
N HIS A 464 -2.75 11.69 -0.47
CA HIS A 464 -2.96 12.60 -1.59
C HIS A 464 -2.54 14.05 -1.27
N GLY A 465 -2.93 14.56 -0.10
CA GLY A 465 -2.70 15.94 0.33
C GLY A 465 -1.24 16.27 0.65
N ASN A 466 -0.47 15.30 1.17
CA ASN A 466 0.97 15.45 1.43
C ASN A 466 1.85 15.33 0.18
N ARG A 467 1.26 15.36 -1.01
CA ARG A 467 1.98 15.44 -2.26
C ARG A 467 2.59 16.84 -2.39
N GLY A 468 3.77 17.04 -1.81
CA GLY A 468 4.63 18.14 -2.24
C GLY A 468 4.70 18.12 -3.77
N PHE A 469 4.55 19.27 -4.43
CA PHE A 469 4.62 19.41 -5.89
C PHE A 469 5.99 19.01 -6.50
N GLY A 470 6.85 18.34 -5.72
CA GLY A 470 8.14 17.81 -6.14
C GLY A 470 7.99 16.62 -7.11
N LYS A 471 8.91 16.59 -8.08
CA LYS A 471 9.18 15.40 -8.89
C LYS A 471 9.55 14.27 -7.93
N ARG A 472 8.93 13.08 -8.04
CA ARG A 472 9.42 11.92 -7.30
C ARG A 472 10.81 11.59 -7.80
N GLU A 473 11.79 11.68 -6.92
CA GLU A 473 13.16 11.28 -7.20
C GLU A 473 13.20 9.77 -7.38
N GLY A 474 13.83 9.26 -8.44
CA GLY A 474 14.02 7.82 -8.63
C GLY A 474 15.13 7.28 -7.73
N CYS A 475 15.22 5.97 -7.60
CA CYS A 475 16.34 5.34 -6.89
C CYS A 475 17.56 5.26 -7.82
N GLU A 476 18.73 5.72 -7.37
CA GLU A 476 19.96 5.59 -8.14
C GLU A 476 20.44 4.14 -8.14
N VAL A 477 20.54 3.58 -9.35
CA VAL A 477 20.99 2.22 -9.59
C VAL A 477 22.08 2.19 -10.65
N ARG A 478 22.94 1.18 -10.60
CA ARG A 478 23.89 0.89 -11.67
C ARG A 478 23.36 -0.27 -12.47
N ALA A 479 23.03 -0.03 -13.74
CA ALA A 479 22.58 -1.05 -14.68
C ALA A 479 23.53 -1.08 -15.87
N GLU A 480 23.99 -2.28 -16.26
CA GLU A 480 24.92 -2.47 -17.39
C GLU A 480 26.20 -1.60 -17.30
N GLY A 481 26.65 -1.29 -16.08
CA GLY A 481 27.82 -0.44 -15.82
C GLY A 481 27.56 1.07 -15.88
N LEU A 482 26.32 1.51 -16.13
CA LEU A 482 25.92 2.93 -16.14
C LEU A 482 25.07 3.27 -14.93
N VAL A 483 25.26 4.47 -14.36
CA VAL A 483 24.38 5.00 -13.31
C VAL A 483 23.10 5.52 -13.96
N GLN A 484 21.97 5.01 -13.49
CA GLN A 484 20.63 5.23 -14.00
C GLN A 484 19.67 5.48 -12.84
N SER A 485 18.53 6.10 -13.13
CA SER A 485 17.49 6.34 -12.12
C SER A 485 16.32 5.38 -12.35
N LEU A 486 16.02 4.55 -11.36
CA LEU A 486 14.89 3.63 -11.35
C LEU A 486 13.63 4.37 -10.90
N GLU A 487 12.66 4.50 -11.80
CA GLU A 487 11.46 5.32 -11.61
C GLU A 487 10.17 4.54 -11.91
N LEU A 488 9.14 4.77 -11.08
CA LEU A 488 7.81 4.23 -11.35
C LEU A 488 7.23 4.84 -12.63
N ARG A 489 6.70 3.97 -13.49
CA ARG A 489 6.02 4.40 -14.72
C ARG A 489 4.68 5.07 -14.40
N LEU A 490 4.62 6.38 -14.64
CA LEU A 490 3.41 7.19 -14.43
C LEU A 490 2.68 7.61 -15.71
N ARG A 491 3.13 7.13 -16.88
CA ARG A 491 2.54 7.49 -18.18
C ARG A 491 2.53 6.30 -19.13
N LYS A 492 1.44 6.18 -19.91
CA LYS A 492 1.40 5.29 -21.07
C LYS A 492 2.43 5.77 -22.10
N PRO A 493 3.07 4.87 -22.84
CA PRO A 493 4.04 5.26 -23.85
C PRO A 493 3.27 6.04 -24.93
N SER A 494 3.75 7.23 -25.28
CA SER A 494 3.24 7.90 -26.48
C SER A 494 3.47 6.96 -27.67
N PRO A 495 2.50 6.76 -28.58
CA PRO A 495 2.78 6.03 -29.80
C PRO A 495 3.99 6.65 -30.48
N PRO A 496 4.94 5.85 -30.99
CA PRO A 496 6.15 6.38 -31.60
C PRO A 496 5.73 7.28 -32.77
N GLN A 497 5.87 8.59 -32.60
CA GLN A 497 5.58 9.56 -33.66
C GLN A 497 6.61 9.48 -34.81
N LEU A 498 7.66 8.68 -34.63
CA LEU A 498 8.73 8.48 -35.59
C LEU A 498 9.07 6.99 -35.75
N PRO A 499 9.22 6.50 -37.00
CA PRO A 499 9.76 5.18 -37.30
C PRO A 499 11.14 4.97 -36.66
N PRO A 500 11.48 3.74 -36.24
CA PRO A 500 12.78 3.40 -35.64
C PRO A 500 13.97 3.84 -36.51
N GLU A 501 13.81 3.89 -37.83
CA GLU A 501 14.87 4.25 -38.78
C GLU A 501 15.33 5.73 -38.66
N LEU A 502 14.54 6.61 -38.06
CA LEU A 502 14.87 8.04 -37.90
C LEU A 502 15.52 8.39 -36.54
N GLN A 503 15.60 7.44 -35.60
CA GLN A 503 16.28 7.66 -34.31
C GLN A 503 17.82 7.68 -34.45
N PHE A 504 18.37 7.22 -35.58
CA PHE A 504 19.82 7.14 -35.83
C PHE A 504 20.44 8.41 -36.43
N LEU A 505 19.64 9.45 -36.71
CA LEU A 505 20.11 10.70 -37.32
C LEU A 505 19.96 11.88 -36.36
N GLY A 506 20.77 11.88 -35.30
CA GLY A 506 20.82 13.00 -34.37
C GLY A 506 21.89 12.85 -33.31
N LYS A 507 23.12 13.29 -33.60
CA LYS A 507 24.10 13.67 -32.58
C LYS A 507 23.49 14.79 -31.71
N LEU A 508 22.88 14.43 -30.60
CA LEU A 508 22.68 15.31 -29.46
C LEU A 508 23.08 14.53 -28.22
N VAL A 509 24.28 14.88 -27.73
CA VAL A 509 24.69 14.58 -26.35
C VAL A 509 23.59 15.13 -25.44
N SER A 510 22.91 14.27 -24.71
CA SER A 510 22.23 14.67 -23.48
C SER A 510 22.80 13.84 -22.35
N ASN A 511 23.60 14.49 -21.50
CA ASN A 511 23.97 14.03 -20.17
C ASN A 511 22.72 14.05 -19.27
N VAL A 512 21.75 13.17 -19.56
CA VAL A 512 20.60 12.90 -18.69
C VAL A 512 20.80 11.47 -18.21
N PRO A 513 20.66 11.16 -16.91
CA PRO A 513 20.62 9.78 -16.46
C PRO A 513 19.62 9.00 -17.32
N SER A 514 20.01 7.85 -17.83
CA SER A 514 19.04 6.94 -18.45
C SER A 514 18.02 6.58 -17.37
N HIS A 515 16.74 6.78 -17.64
CA HIS A 515 15.68 6.44 -16.69
C HIS A 515 15.22 5.00 -16.99
N ILE A 516 15.26 4.13 -15.99
CA ILE A 516 14.63 2.81 -16.05
C ILE A 516 13.21 2.96 -15.49
N GLN A 517 12.21 2.81 -16.35
CA GLN A 517 10.82 2.83 -15.91
C GLN A 517 10.32 1.42 -15.60
N TYR A 518 9.62 1.28 -14.47
CA TYR A 518 9.08 -0.01 -14.06
C TYR A 518 7.60 0.06 -13.66
N THR A 519 6.92 -1.08 -13.64
CA THR A 519 5.56 -1.25 -13.12
C THR A 519 5.51 -2.50 -12.25
N ILE A 520 4.85 -2.40 -11.09
CA ILE A 520 4.64 -3.52 -10.17
C ILE A 520 3.39 -4.28 -10.62
N LEU A 521 3.53 -5.59 -10.77
CA LEU A 521 2.46 -6.49 -11.15
C LEU A 521 2.28 -7.55 -10.06
N PHE A 522 1.03 -7.74 -9.62
CA PHE A 522 0.67 -8.85 -8.76
C PHE A 522 -0.04 -9.89 -9.61
N ASN A 523 0.57 -11.05 -9.77
CA ASN A 523 -0.06 -12.16 -10.47
C ASN A 523 -1.34 -12.60 -9.77
N ASN A 524 -2.26 -13.18 -10.56
CA ASN A 524 -3.50 -13.80 -10.09
C ASN A 524 -3.27 -15.07 -9.26
N SER A 525 -2.03 -15.54 -9.15
CA SER A 525 -1.64 -16.66 -8.30
C SER A 525 -0.97 -16.16 -7.02
N PHE A 526 -1.58 -16.46 -5.88
CA PHE A 526 -0.96 -16.36 -4.57
C PHE A 526 0.14 -17.42 -4.47
N SER A 527 1.41 -17.00 -4.38
CA SER A 527 2.53 -17.95 -4.31
C SER A 527 2.75 -18.48 -2.90
N GLY A 528 1.99 -18.06 -1.89
CA GLY A 528 2.15 -18.48 -0.50
C GLY A 528 1.85 -19.98 -0.30
N LEU A 529 2.76 -20.85 -0.74
CA LEU A 529 2.87 -22.21 -0.26
C LEU A 529 3.52 -22.15 1.11
N ALA A 530 2.77 -22.62 2.10
CA ALA A 530 3.22 -22.73 3.47
C ALA A 530 4.31 -23.79 3.55
N TYR A 531 5.55 -23.39 3.84
CA TYR A 531 6.45 -24.30 4.53
C TYR A 531 5.82 -24.73 5.85
N GLY A 532 5.71 -26.05 6.05
CA GLY A 532 5.40 -26.65 7.34
C GLY A 532 4.14 -27.52 7.40
N LEU A 533 3.75 -28.17 6.30
CA LEU A 533 2.55 -29.03 6.28
C LEU A 533 2.68 -30.37 5.54
N ASP A 534 3.88 -30.99 5.50
CA ASP A 534 4.02 -32.41 5.15
C ASP A 534 5.05 -33.10 6.05
N ASP A 535 4.78 -33.16 7.36
CA ASP A 535 5.33 -34.22 8.22
C ASP A 535 4.18 -35.16 8.59
N SER A 536 3.70 -35.89 7.58
CA SER A 536 3.04 -37.18 7.77
C SER A 536 3.40 -38.12 6.62
N CYS A 537 4.60 -38.69 6.71
CA CYS A 537 4.89 -40.07 6.35
C CYS A 537 5.88 -40.66 7.37
#